data_AF-A0A1E3NDX8-F1
#
_entry.id   AF-A0A1E3NDX8-F1
#
_cell.length_a   1.000
_cell.length_b   1.000
_cell.length_c   1.000
_cell.angle_alpha   90.00
_cell.angle_beta   90.00
_cell.angle_gamma   90.00
#
_symmetry.space_group_name_H-M   'P 1'
#
loop_
_entity.id
_entity.type
_entity.pdbx_description
1 polymer ?
#
loop_
_entity_poly.entity_id
_entity_poly.type
_entity_poly.pdbx_seq_one_letter_code
_entity_poly.pdbx_strand_id
1 'polypeptide(L)'
;SAGPVYDGFLGSLRADLKTCIRTKAPALEKTTVRGILSEMKNLEIENHGSVVDEFKIYDHLNKLVKQRKETASEYLKPDQPERFKELAQKELDEAKIINKYLTALPVASEDEIVAKLTELMKTENITDKRKLFQKIPWGKINKEWRASKGAVSNAI
;
A
#
# COMPACT_ATOMS: atom_id res chain seq x y z
N SER A 1 16.08 -13.38 8.27
CA SER A 1 15.15 -12.28 7.97
C SER A 1 14.62 -12.46 6.56
N ALA A 2 13.53 -11.78 6.21
CA ALA A 2 12.89 -11.85 4.89
C ALA A 2 13.64 -11.09 3.75
N GLY A 3 14.90 -10.71 3.95
CA GLY A 3 15.77 -10.07 2.95
C GLY A 3 16.10 -8.61 3.25
N PRO A 4 17.07 -8.03 2.51
CA PRO A 4 17.64 -6.71 2.82
C PRO A 4 16.65 -5.54 2.65
N VAL A 5 15.74 -5.63 1.66
CA VAL A 5 14.69 -4.60 1.45
C VAL A 5 13.74 -4.56 2.64
N TYR A 6 13.29 -5.73 3.08
CA TYR A 6 12.45 -5.88 4.27
C TYR A 6 13.15 -5.38 5.54
N ASP A 7 14.39 -5.78 5.76
CA ASP A 7 15.17 -5.36 6.93
C ASP A 7 15.39 -3.83 6.95
N GLY A 8 15.67 -3.23 5.79
CA GLY A 8 15.78 -1.79 5.63
C GLY A 8 14.47 -1.06 5.95
N PHE A 9 13.34 -1.59 5.46
CA PHE A 9 12.01 -1.03 5.73
C PHE A 9 11.61 -1.15 7.21
N LEU A 10 11.90 -2.28 7.87
CA LEU A 10 11.72 -2.39 9.33
C LEU A 10 12.62 -1.42 10.10
N GLY A 11 13.85 -1.21 9.62
CA GLY A 11 14.79 -0.24 10.16
C GLY A 11 14.23 1.18 10.14
N SER A 12 13.68 1.63 9.00
CA SER A 12 13.08 2.95 8.88
C SER A 12 11.85 3.13 9.78
N LEU A 13 10.94 2.14 9.82
CA LEU A 13 9.77 2.18 10.71
C LEU A 13 10.17 2.29 12.20
N ARG A 14 11.20 1.57 12.63
CA ARG A 14 11.71 1.64 14.01
C ARG A 14 12.32 3.01 14.31
N ALA A 15 13.07 3.57 13.36
CA ALA A 15 13.66 4.91 13.49
C ALA A 15 12.57 5.99 13.57
N ASP A 16 11.53 5.89 12.73
CA ASP A 16 10.39 6.80 12.74
C ASP A 16 9.59 6.69 14.04
N LEU A 17 9.33 5.48 14.53
CA LEU A 17 8.65 5.29 15.80
C LEU A 17 9.43 5.94 16.96
N LYS A 18 10.76 5.76 16.98
CA LYS A 18 11.63 6.42 17.96
C LYS A 18 11.54 7.94 17.86
N THR A 19 11.50 8.47 16.65
CA THR A 19 11.32 9.92 16.41
C THR A 19 9.96 10.39 16.91
N CYS A 20 8.87 9.70 16.58
CA CYS A 20 7.52 10.01 17.04
C CYS A 20 7.41 10.04 18.57
N ILE A 21 8.09 9.12 19.26
CA ILE A 21 8.14 9.10 20.72
C ILE A 21 8.90 10.32 21.25
N ARG A 22 10.09 10.61 20.69
CA ARG A 22 10.94 11.74 21.10
C ARG A 22 10.26 13.10 20.90
N THR A 23 9.56 13.28 19.79
CA THR A 23 8.87 14.53 19.45
C THR A 23 7.47 14.65 20.05
N LYS A 24 7.03 13.65 20.82
CA LYS A 24 5.67 13.58 21.39
C LYS A 24 4.57 13.69 20.31
N ALA A 25 4.79 13.05 19.16
CA ALA A 25 3.79 12.96 18.10
C ALA A 25 2.45 12.40 18.62
N PRO A 26 1.32 12.69 17.92
CA PRO A 26 -0.01 12.21 18.31
C PRO A 26 -0.04 10.70 18.61
N ALA A 27 -0.90 10.29 19.53
CA ALA A 27 -1.03 8.88 19.91
C ALA A 27 -1.40 8.00 18.71
N LEU A 28 -2.26 8.51 17.82
CA LEU A 28 -2.67 7.83 16.59
C LEU A 28 -1.47 7.42 15.75
N GLU A 29 -0.58 8.35 15.43
CA GLU A 29 0.60 8.11 14.60
C GLU A 29 1.53 7.05 15.20
N LYS A 30 1.83 7.13 16.49
CA LYS A 30 2.66 6.13 17.18
C LYS A 30 2.01 4.74 17.16
N THR A 31 0.70 4.66 17.33
CA THR A 31 -0.03 3.38 17.33
C THR A 31 -0.10 2.79 15.93
N THR A 32 -0.37 3.61 14.90
CA THR A 32 -0.39 3.15 13.52
C THR A 32 0.98 2.65 13.06
N VAL A 33 2.07 3.37 13.38
CA VAL A 33 3.44 2.90 13.04
C VAL A 33 3.78 1.58 13.75
N ARG A 34 3.37 1.40 15.01
CA ARG A 34 3.51 0.09 15.69
C ARG A 34 2.66 -0.99 15.03
N GLY A 35 1.46 -0.65 14.59
CA GLY A 35 0.60 -1.53 13.81
C GLY A 35 1.29 -2.01 12.55
N ILE A 36 1.86 -1.09 11.76
CA ILE A 36 2.62 -1.42 10.54
C ILE A 36 3.79 -2.38 10.87
N LEU A 37 4.54 -2.15 11.96
CA LEU A 37 5.60 -3.06 12.38
C LEU A 37 5.11 -4.48 12.67
N SER A 38 3.94 -4.62 13.32
CA SER A 38 3.33 -5.93 13.57
C SER A 38 2.86 -6.57 12.27
N GLU A 39 2.23 -5.80 11.39
CA GLU A 39 1.78 -6.25 10.07
C GLU A 39 2.95 -6.74 9.20
N MET A 40 4.10 -6.07 9.23
CA MET A 40 5.29 -6.54 8.53
C MET A 40 5.83 -7.85 9.07
N LYS A 41 5.72 -8.10 10.39
CA LYS A 41 6.10 -9.40 10.96
C LYS A 41 5.14 -10.50 10.56
N ASN A 42 3.84 -10.20 10.53
CA ASN A 42 2.83 -11.14 10.03
C ASN A 42 3.10 -11.49 8.56
N LEU A 43 3.41 -10.48 7.73
CA LEU A 43 3.80 -10.69 6.34
C LEU A 43 5.05 -11.59 6.20
N GLU A 44 6.07 -11.41 7.05
CA GLU A 44 7.25 -12.30 7.07
C GLU A 44 6.87 -13.75 7.39
N ILE A 45 5.97 -13.96 8.36
CA ILE A 45 5.49 -15.30 8.74
C ILE A 45 4.67 -15.93 7.60
N GLU A 46 3.73 -15.18 7.03
CA GLU A 46 2.89 -15.61 5.89
C GLU A 46 3.72 -15.96 4.65
N ASN A 47 4.85 -15.29 4.46
CA ASN A 47 5.73 -15.53 3.31
C ASN A 47 6.66 -16.75 3.52
N HIS A 48 6.52 -17.49 4.64
CA HIS A 48 7.20 -18.75 4.95
C HIS A 48 8.73 -18.73 4.71
N GLY A 49 9.39 -17.64 5.09
CA GLY A 49 10.84 -17.47 4.92
C GLY A 49 11.30 -17.12 3.50
N SER A 50 10.36 -16.91 2.57
CA SER A 50 10.67 -16.35 1.24
C SER A 50 11.09 -14.88 1.35
N VAL A 51 11.73 -14.37 0.30
CA VAL A 51 12.08 -12.95 0.20
C VAL A 51 10.81 -12.09 0.15
N VAL A 52 10.79 -11.04 0.97
CA VAL A 52 9.81 -9.95 0.94
C VAL A 52 10.47 -8.75 0.27
N ASP A 53 10.13 -8.53 -0.99
CA ASP A 53 10.62 -7.41 -1.80
C ASP A 53 9.71 -6.17 -1.64
N GLU A 54 10.09 -5.07 -2.27
CA GLU A 54 9.34 -3.81 -2.23
C GLU A 54 7.91 -3.94 -2.77
N PHE A 55 7.68 -4.88 -3.71
CA PHE A 55 6.38 -5.10 -4.31
C PHE A 55 5.41 -5.81 -3.36
N LYS A 56 5.90 -6.81 -2.60
CA LYS A 56 5.13 -7.46 -1.54
C LYS A 56 4.82 -6.50 -0.40
N ILE A 57 5.76 -5.65 -0.01
CA ILE A 57 5.52 -4.61 1.00
C ILE A 57 4.46 -3.64 0.48
N TYR A 58 4.58 -3.19 -0.77
CA TYR A 58 3.59 -2.31 -1.40
C TYR A 58 2.19 -2.93 -1.38
N ASP A 59 2.05 -4.17 -1.83
CA ASP A 59 0.75 -4.86 -1.88
C ASP A 59 0.13 -5.00 -0.49
N HIS A 60 0.94 -5.31 0.54
CA HIS A 60 0.47 -5.40 1.92
C HIS A 60 0.02 -4.05 2.47
N LEU A 61 0.82 -3.00 2.31
CA LEU A 61 0.44 -1.66 2.76
C LEU A 61 -0.79 -1.14 2.01
N ASN A 62 -0.90 -1.42 0.71
CA ASN A 62 -2.05 -1.02 -0.09
C ASN A 62 -3.33 -1.70 0.40
N LYS A 63 -3.24 -3.00 0.73
CA LYS A 63 -4.33 -3.75 1.37
C LYS A 63 -4.76 -3.09 2.67
N LEU A 64 -3.81 -2.73 3.55
CA LEU A 64 -4.13 -2.04 4.80
C LEU A 64 -4.83 -0.70 4.56
N VAL A 65 -4.35 0.12 3.61
CA VAL A 65 -5.01 1.40 3.24
C VAL A 65 -6.44 1.16 2.77
N LYS A 66 -6.67 0.15 1.92
CA LYS A 66 -8.01 -0.20 1.42
C LYS A 66 -8.94 -0.64 2.56
N GLN A 67 -8.50 -1.54 3.43
CA GLN A 67 -9.30 -2.02 4.57
C GLN A 67 -9.74 -0.88 5.49
N ARG A 68 -8.86 0.10 5.73
CA ARG A 68 -9.17 1.28 6.54
C ARG A 68 -10.19 2.18 5.87
N LYS A 69 -10.04 2.42 4.56
CA LYS A 69 -11.03 3.17 3.76
C LYS A 69 -12.39 2.48 3.74
N GLU A 70 -12.41 1.16 3.56
CA GLU A 70 -13.63 0.34 3.57
C GLU A 70 -14.32 0.42 4.94
N THR A 71 -13.56 0.26 6.02
CA THR A 71 -14.09 0.38 7.40
C THR A 71 -14.67 1.78 7.66
N ALA A 72 -13.98 2.83 7.19
CA ALA A 72 -14.50 4.20 7.28
C ALA A 72 -15.80 4.36 6.49
N SER A 73 -15.91 3.81 5.28
CA SER A 73 -17.13 3.84 4.49
C SER A 73 -18.29 3.10 5.17
N GLU A 74 -18.02 1.97 5.81
CA GLU A 74 -19.01 1.23 6.60
C GLU A 74 -19.54 2.07 7.77
N TYR A 75 -18.66 2.80 8.46
CA TYR A 75 -19.03 3.71 9.55
C TYR A 75 -19.79 4.97 9.11
N LEU A 76 -19.68 5.36 7.83
CA LEU A 76 -20.36 6.52 7.26
C LEU A 76 -21.70 6.17 6.59
N LYS A 77 -22.16 4.92 6.68
CA LYS A 77 -23.47 4.53 6.15
C LYS A 77 -24.60 5.30 6.84
N PRO A 78 -25.69 5.64 6.12
CA PRO A 78 -26.76 6.50 6.65
C PRO A 78 -27.47 5.97 7.92
N ASP A 79 -27.44 4.66 8.14
CA ASP A 79 -28.04 3.96 9.27
C ASP A 79 -27.16 3.94 10.53
N GLN A 80 -25.92 4.43 10.45
CA GLN A 80 -24.97 4.36 11.55
C GLN A 80 -25.16 5.50 12.57
N PRO A 81 -24.91 5.24 13.87
CA PRO A 81 -24.96 6.29 14.90
C PRO A 81 -23.92 7.40 14.66
N GLU A 82 -24.23 8.65 15.02
CA GLU A 82 -23.36 9.82 14.82
C GLU A 82 -21.92 9.63 15.34
N ARG A 83 -21.75 8.93 16.48
CA ARG A 83 -20.43 8.62 17.06
C ARG A 83 -19.50 7.83 16.11
N PHE A 84 -20.06 7.18 15.09
CA PHE A 84 -19.29 6.43 14.10
C PHE A 84 -18.54 7.36 13.13
N LYS A 85 -18.94 8.64 13.01
CA LYS A 85 -18.18 9.61 12.21
C LYS A 85 -16.78 9.84 12.76
N GLU A 86 -16.61 9.88 14.08
CA GLU A 86 -15.30 10.00 14.72
C GLU A 86 -14.44 8.74 14.47
N LEU A 87 -15.07 7.55 14.49
CA LEU A 87 -14.39 6.31 14.15
C LEU A 87 -13.97 6.28 12.67
N ALA A 88 -14.85 6.68 11.76
CA ALA A 88 -14.54 6.79 10.34
C ALA A 88 -13.37 7.74 10.09
N GLN A 89 -13.39 8.91 10.74
CA GLN A 89 -12.31 9.88 10.61
C GLN A 89 -10.98 9.30 11.11
N LYS A 90 -10.99 8.58 12.24
CA LYS A 90 -9.82 7.89 12.76
C LYS A 90 -9.28 6.86 11.75
N GLU A 91 -10.14 6.01 11.18
CA GLU A 91 -9.74 5.04 10.15
C GLU A 91 -9.10 5.71 8.93
N LEU A 92 -9.66 6.83 8.47
CA LEU A 92 -9.11 7.62 7.35
C LEU A 92 -7.76 8.25 7.70
N ASP A 93 -7.57 8.72 8.94
CA ASP A 93 -6.30 9.29 9.37
C ASP A 93 -5.22 8.23 9.54
N GLU A 94 -5.57 7.03 10.00
CA GLU A 94 -4.66 5.87 9.97
C GLU A 94 -4.30 5.49 8.52
N ALA A 95 -5.28 5.46 7.62
CA ALA A 95 -5.03 5.21 6.19
C ALA A 95 -4.04 6.22 5.60
N LYS A 96 -4.15 7.52 5.94
CA LYS A 96 -3.20 8.55 5.51
C LYS A 96 -1.79 8.28 6.02
N ILE A 97 -1.63 7.86 7.28
CA ILE A 97 -0.32 7.54 7.86
C ILE A 97 0.30 6.36 7.12
N ILE A 98 -0.46 5.27 6.91
CA ILE A 98 0.02 4.10 6.16
C ILE A 98 0.39 4.49 4.72
N ASN A 99 -0.42 5.35 4.09
CA ASN A 99 -0.18 5.80 2.72
C ASN A 99 1.16 6.53 2.57
N LYS A 100 1.63 7.27 3.59
CA LYS A 100 2.96 7.90 3.57
C LYS A 100 4.08 6.87 3.37
N TYR A 101 3.98 5.72 4.05
CA TYR A 101 4.96 4.63 3.92
C TYR A 101 4.84 3.91 2.58
N LEU A 102 3.61 3.72 2.10
CA LEU A 102 3.34 3.13 0.80
C LEU A 102 3.95 3.96 -0.34
N THR A 103 3.72 5.27 -0.36
CA THR A 103 4.23 6.16 -1.42
C THR A 103 5.73 6.41 -1.33
N ALA A 104 6.35 6.13 -0.17
CA ALA A 104 7.80 6.24 -0.01
C ALA A 104 8.57 5.01 -0.52
N LEU A 105 7.86 3.92 -0.87
CA LEU A 105 8.50 2.74 -1.44
C LEU A 105 9.08 3.04 -2.83
N PRO A 106 10.20 2.41 -3.21
CA PRO A 106 10.83 2.59 -4.50
C PRO A 106 10.10 1.79 -5.60
N VAL A 107 8.81 2.03 -5.76
CA VAL A 107 7.93 1.44 -6.78
C VAL A 107 7.27 2.57 -7.59
N ALA A 108 6.73 2.25 -8.75
CA ALA A 108 5.99 3.21 -9.55
C ALA A 108 4.71 3.65 -8.83
N SER A 109 4.47 4.95 -8.88
CA SER A 109 3.22 5.59 -8.48
C SER A 109 2.05 5.14 -9.36
N GLU A 110 0.83 5.36 -8.87
CA GLU A 110 -0.39 5.09 -9.63
C GLU A 110 -0.41 5.87 -10.95
N ASP A 111 -0.03 7.14 -10.93
CA ASP A 111 0.02 7.99 -12.14
C ASP A 111 1.03 7.46 -13.18
N GLU A 112 2.20 6.98 -12.74
CA GLU A 112 3.19 6.36 -13.64
C GLU A 112 2.67 5.04 -14.24
N ILE A 113 1.93 4.25 -13.47
CA ILE A 113 1.30 3.02 -13.96
C ILE A 113 0.21 3.36 -14.98
N VAL A 114 -0.66 4.33 -14.67
CA VAL A 114 -1.73 4.79 -15.58
C VAL A 114 -1.15 5.38 -16.86
N ALA A 115 -0.05 6.13 -16.78
CA ALA A 115 0.66 6.64 -17.95
C ALA A 115 1.15 5.50 -18.85
N LYS A 116 1.79 4.46 -18.29
CA LYS A 116 2.24 3.27 -19.03
C LYS A 116 1.08 2.50 -19.65
N LEU A 117 -0.03 2.34 -18.93
CA LEU A 117 -1.25 1.71 -19.46
C LEU A 117 -1.84 2.51 -20.63
N THR A 118 -1.86 3.83 -20.51
CA THR A 118 -2.35 4.74 -21.56
C THR A 118 -1.46 4.70 -22.81
N GLU A 119 -0.15 4.67 -22.63
CA GLU A 119 0.81 4.50 -23.73
C GLU A 119 0.62 3.15 -24.43
N LEU A 120 0.46 2.07 -23.66
CA LEU A 120 0.22 0.74 -24.22
C LEU A 120 -1.10 0.68 -25.01
N MET A 121 -2.17 1.29 -24.50
CA MET A 121 -3.44 1.42 -25.22
C MET A 121 -3.28 2.13 -26.56
N LYS A 122 -2.50 3.22 -26.61
CA LYS A 122 -2.26 3.97 -27.84
C LYS A 122 -1.43 3.15 -28.84
N THR A 123 -0.32 2.57 -28.39
CA THR A 123 0.61 1.82 -29.25
C THR A 123 -0.04 0.58 -29.86
N GLU A 124 -0.87 -0.12 -29.10
CA GLU A 124 -1.56 -1.33 -29.56
C GLU A 124 -2.95 -1.05 -30.17
N ASN A 125 -3.35 0.24 -30.25
CA ASN A 125 -4.68 0.68 -30.67
C ASN A 125 -5.82 -0.06 -29.93
N ILE A 126 -5.68 -0.17 -28.61
CA ILE A 126 -6.61 -0.87 -27.72
C ILE A 126 -7.49 0.14 -27.01
N THR A 127 -8.80 -0.07 -27.10
CA THR A 127 -9.83 0.68 -26.34
C THR A 127 -10.54 -0.18 -25.29
N ASP A 128 -10.36 -1.51 -25.34
CA ASP A 128 -11.00 -2.47 -24.43
C ASP A 128 -10.02 -2.95 -23.34
N LYS A 129 -10.45 -2.86 -22.08
CA LYS A 129 -9.64 -3.23 -20.91
C LYS A 129 -9.21 -4.70 -20.89
N ARG A 130 -10.01 -5.63 -21.44
CA ARG A 130 -9.65 -7.07 -21.48
C ARG A 130 -8.51 -7.32 -22.46
N LYS A 131 -8.53 -6.64 -23.61
CA LYS A 131 -7.41 -6.68 -24.56
C LYS A 131 -6.15 -6.04 -23.97
N LEU A 132 -6.29 -4.93 -23.24
CA LEU A 132 -5.18 -4.29 -22.54
C LEU A 132 -4.53 -5.26 -21.54
N PHE A 133 -5.35 -5.92 -20.71
CA PHE A 133 -4.87 -6.89 -19.72
C PHE A 133 -4.00 -7.99 -20.35
N GLN A 134 -4.37 -8.50 -21.53
CA GLN A 134 -3.61 -9.54 -22.23
C GLN A 134 -2.26 -9.06 -22.78
N LYS A 135 -2.11 -7.76 -23.02
CA LYS A 135 -0.88 -7.16 -23.57
C LYS A 135 0.12 -6.72 -22.51
N ILE A 136 -0.29 -6.64 -21.24
CA ILE A 136 0.61 -6.28 -20.15
C ILE A 136 1.66 -7.38 -19.95
N PRO A 137 2.96 -7.04 -19.83
CA PRO A 137 4.02 -8.02 -19.66
C PRO A 137 4.09 -8.53 -18.21
N TRP A 138 3.07 -9.26 -17.75
CA TRP A 138 2.89 -9.70 -16.34
C TRP A 138 4.10 -10.38 -15.70
N GLY A 139 4.94 -11.07 -16.48
CA GLY A 139 6.16 -11.71 -15.98
C GLY A 139 7.34 -10.76 -15.76
N LYS A 140 7.26 -9.53 -16.28
CA LYS A 140 8.35 -8.55 -16.27
C LYS A 140 7.97 -7.19 -15.67
N ILE A 141 6.72 -7.01 -15.23
CA ILE A 141 6.24 -5.71 -14.67
C ILE A 141 7.10 -5.20 -13.51
N ASN A 142 7.59 -6.07 -12.62
CA ASN A 142 8.45 -5.66 -11.50
C ASN A 142 9.74 -5.01 -12.03
N LYS A 143 10.27 -5.50 -13.15
CA LYS A 143 11.51 -5.00 -13.76
C LYS A 143 11.27 -3.81 -14.71
N GLU A 144 10.27 -3.91 -15.58
CA GLU A 144 10.03 -2.92 -16.64
C GLU A 144 9.19 -1.73 -16.14
N TRP A 145 8.27 -1.98 -15.21
CA TRP A 145 7.30 -1.00 -14.74
C TRP A 145 7.52 -0.61 -13.29
N ARG A 146 8.42 -1.31 -12.57
CA ARG A 146 8.65 -1.12 -11.14
C ARG A 146 7.34 -1.15 -10.34
N ALA A 147 6.42 -2.03 -10.73
CA ALA A 147 5.10 -2.16 -10.09
C ALA A 147 4.78 -3.61 -9.80
N SER A 148 3.96 -3.86 -8.77
CA SER A 148 3.41 -5.17 -8.48
C SER A 148 2.27 -5.53 -9.44
N LYS A 149 1.92 -6.81 -9.53
CA LYS A 149 0.76 -7.26 -10.32
C LYS A 149 -0.54 -6.65 -9.77
N GLY A 150 -0.64 -6.57 -8.44
CA GLY A 150 -1.77 -5.97 -7.75
C GLY A 150 -1.92 -4.48 -8.10
N ALA A 151 -0.82 -3.72 -8.09
CA ALA A 151 -0.81 -2.30 -8.44
C ALA A 151 -1.34 -2.08 -9.87
N VAL A 152 -0.76 -2.80 -10.84
CA VAL A 152 -1.16 -2.67 -12.25
C VAL A 152 -2.61 -3.12 -12.45
N SER A 153 -3.04 -4.23 -11.85
CA SER A 153 -4.42 -4.72 -11.99
C SER A 153 -5.46 -3.76 -11.41
N ASN A 154 -5.13 -3.00 -10.36
CA ASN A 154 -6.05 -2.01 -9.78
C ASN A 154 -6.21 -0.76 -10.66
N ALA A 155 -5.20 -0.45 -11.49
CA ALA A 155 -5.17 0.74 -12.34
C ALA A 155 -5.83 0.54 -13.71
N ILE A 156 -6.23 -0.70 -14.05
CA ILE A 156 -6.92 -1.04 -15.31
C ILE A 156 -8.41 -0.70 -15.20
#